data_AF-A0A352AB69-F1
#
_entry.id   AF-A0A352AB69-F1
#
_cell.length_a   1.000
_cell.length_b   1.000
_cell.length_c   1.000
_cell.angle_alpha   90.00
_cell.angle_beta   90.00
_cell.angle_gamma   90.00
#
_symmetry.space_group_name_H-M   'P 1'
#
loop_
_entity.id
_entity.type
_entity.pdbx_description
1 polymer ?
#
loop_
_entity_poly.entity_id
_entity_poly.type
_entity_poly.pdbx_seq_one_letter_code
_entity_poly.pdbx_strand_id
1 'polypeptide(L)'
;MIEQLVAILEQKFKDLTAEEIADILWLTLQQWQSTAAPLPKPQSGVSDSEPPIVEMLPSDHAAVKPPHPETPPSVPTPPQPQMAGLTTSRPQRKTQSQARSTLGAPLAIPDAPALRSTLEILKALRPMIRRVPSAQASYLDVPATVQAIAKTDLWLLELRPILEPWLELAIVVDATPSMVIWQRTILSLRRVLAQSGVFRDVRMWSLETQDSLNLSANENSPELKLCIRSGFGPATALQPPCRPQELLDPNGRRLILVISDCIAPRWDTQQIRDMLQVWAEHGPMALVQVLPEWLWNRTALSEVVKGQVYSYTPGQSNQSLTFVRRERWRRDIPVGVKVPVLTLEPAVAHQWSQMIAGKAAISAPSLLFSSVNSQSSSAGLKQKS
;
A
#
# COMPACT_ATOMS: atom_id res chain seq x y z
N MET A 1 8.68 -32.52 -30.85
CA MET A 1 8.64 -31.28 -30.02
C MET A 1 9.81 -31.21 -29.05
N ILE A 2 10.13 -32.27 -28.30
CA ILE A 2 11.33 -32.36 -27.44
C ILE A 2 12.63 -32.35 -28.27
N GLU A 3 12.70 -33.14 -29.34
CA GLU A 3 13.90 -33.19 -30.20
C GLU A 3 14.23 -31.86 -30.89
N GLN A 4 13.20 -31.07 -31.24
CA GLN A 4 13.39 -29.72 -31.78
C GLN A 4 13.92 -28.75 -30.72
N LEU A 5 13.54 -28.93 -29.45
CA LEU A 5 14.01 -28.11 -28.35
C LEU A 5 15.49 -28.42 -28.02
N VAL A 6 15.86 -29.70 -28.02
CA VAL A 6 17.24 -30.15 -27.82
C VAL A 6 18.14 -29.61 -28.94
N ALA A 7 17.72 -29.74 -30.21
CA ALA A 7 18.46 -29.23 -31.35
C ALA A 7 18.70 -27.70 -31.30
N ILE A 8 17.73 -26.93 -30.78
CA ILE A 8 17.86 -25.47 -30.61
C ILE A 8 18.82 -25.10 -29.46
N LEU A 9 18.81 -25.90 -28.38
CA LEU A 9 19.68 -25.68 -27.23
C LEU A 9 21.14 -26.01 -27.55
N GLU A 10 21.39 -27.12 -28.25
CA GLU A 10 22.73 -27.50 -28.76
C GLU A 10 23.29 -26.47 -29.75
N GLN A 11 22.43 -25.86 -30.58
CA GLN A 11 22.85 -24.83 -31.55
C GLN A 11 23.31 -23.54 -30.87
N LYS A 12 22.72 -23.18 -29.72
CA LYS A 12 23.01 -21.92 -29.02
C LYS A 12 24.06 -22.05 -27.93
N PHE A 13 24.24 -23.24 -27.38
CA PHE A 13 25.11 -23.49 -26.24
C PHE A 13 25.87 -24.79 -26.49
N LYS A 14 27.00 -24.69 -27.20
CA LYS A 14 27.76 -25.83 -27.74
C LYS A 14 28.40 -26.76 -26.71
N ASP A 15 28.33 -26.42 -25.42
CA ASP A 15 29.05 -27.11 -24.35
C ASP A 15 28.12 -27.68 -23.26
N LEU A 16 26.80 -27.64 -23.43
CA LEU A 16 25.87 -28.17 -22.43
C LEU A 16 25.72 -29.69 -22.58
N THR A 17 26.02 -30.41 -21.51
CA THR A 17 25.79 -31.85 -21.40
C THR A 17 24.30 -32.17 -21.22
N ALA A 18 23.90 -33.41 -21.53
CA ALA A 18 22.51 -33.85 -21.39
C ALA A 18 22.00 -33.72 -19.93
N GLU A 19 22.87 -33.88 -18.94
CA GLU A 19 22.55 -33.68 -17.52
C GLU A 19 22.27 -32.21 -17.20
N GLU A 20 23.07 -31.28 -17.73
CA GLU A 20 22.84 -29.84 -17.53
C GLU A 20 21.55 -29.37 -18.21
N ILE A 21 21.22 -29.93 -19.38
CA ILE A 21 19.93 -29.66 -20.04
C ILE A 21 18.78 -30.19 -19.18
N ALA A 22 18.91 -31.40 -18.62
CA ALA A 22 17.92 -31.96 -17.71
C ALA A 22 17.75 -31.11 -16.45
N ASP A 23 18.85 -30.61 -15.87
CA ASP A 23 18.84 -29.72 -14.71
C ASP A 23 18.20 -28.36 -15.02
N ILE A 24 18.47 -27.77 -16.19
CA ILE A 24 17.84 -26.52 -16.62
C ILE A 24 16.31 -26.73 -16.80
N LEU A 25 15.91 -27.83 -17.44
CA LEU A 25 14.50 -28.18 -17.61
C LEU A 25 13.82 -28.48 -16.26
N TRP A 26 14.52 -29.16 -15.36
CA TRP A 26 14.04 -29.46 -14.02
C TRP A 26 13.89 -28.18 -13.18
N LEU A 27 14.90 -27.30 -13.15
CA LEU A 27 14.88 -26.02 -12.45
C LEU A 27 13.79 -25.09 -13.00
N THR A 28 13.60 -25.03 -14.31
CA THR A 28 12.53 -24.23 -14.92
C THR A 28 11.14 -24.77 -14.59
N LEU A 29 10.97 -26.10 -14.53
CA LEU A 29 9.75 -26.74 -14.05
C LEU A 29 9.48 -26.44 -12.58
N GLN A 30 10.52 -26.48 -11.73
CA GLN A 30 10.42 -26.20 -10.30
C GLN A 30 10.06 -24.73 -10.02
N GLN A 31 10.65 -23.79 -10.78
CA GLN A 31 10.30 -22.36 -10.74
C GLN A 31 8.86 -22.13 -11.18
N TRP A 32 8.41 -22.84 -12.21
CA TRP A 32 7.03 -22.74 -12.68
C TRP A 32 6.02 -23.26 -11.64
N GLN A 33 6.29 -24.41 -11.03
CA GLN A 33 5.46 -24.96 -9.96
C GLN A 33 5.42 -24.09 -8.70
N SER A 34 6.51 -23.39 -8.39
CA SER A 34 6.57 -22.44 -7.27
C SER A 34 5.81 -21.12 -7.56
N THR A 35 5.56 -20.82 -8.84
CA THR A 35 4.82 -19.63 -9.29
C THR A 35 3.33 -19.94 -9.54
N ALA A 36 2.98 -21.21 -9.74
CA ALA A 36 1.60 -21.65 -9.82
C ALA A 36 0.98 -21.65 -8.42
N ALA A 37 -0.05 -20.81 -8.22
CA ALA A 37 -0.86 -20.85 -7.01
C ALA A 37 -1.36 -22.28 -6.73
N PRO A 38 -1.33 -22.78 -5.48
CA PRO A 38 -1.82 -24.13 -5.19
C PRO A 38 -3.32 -24.20 -5.48
N LEU A 39 -3.74 -25.12 -6.35
CA LEU A 39 -5.14 -25.56 -6.36
C LEU A 39 -5.47 -26.18 -5.00
N PRO A 40 -6.63 -25.87 -4.40
CA PRO A 40 -7.00 -26.44 -3.11
C PRO A 40 -7.22 -27.95 -3.25
N LYS A 41 -6.43 -28.75 -2.52
CA LYS A 41 -6.69 -30.19 -2.36
C LYS A 41 -7.98 -30.36 -1.53
N PRO A 42 -8.88 -31.28 -1.89
CA PRO A 42 -10.05 -31.59 -1.07
C PRO A 42 -9.59 -32.25 0.24
N GLN A 43 -9.99 -31.66 1.36
CA GLN A 43 -9.76 -32.18 2.70
C GLN A 43 -10.56 -33.48 2.88
N SER A 44 -9.86 -34.56 3.21
CA SER A 44 -10.47 -35.82 3.65
C SER A 44 -10.67 -35.80 5.16
N GLY A 45 -11.75 -36.44 5.58
CA GLY A 45 -12.38 -36.40 6.89
C GLY A 45 -11.51 -36.63 8.12
N VAL A 46 -11.94 -35.95 9.18
CA VAL A 46 -11.66 -36.18 10.60
C VAL A 46 -12.03 -37.60 11.00
N SER A 47 -11.21 -38.24 11.83
CA SER A 47 -11.62 -39.37 12.68
C SER A 47 -11.04 -39.20 14.07
N ASP A 48 -11.94 -39.21 15.06
CA ASP A 48 -11.72 -39.19 16.50
C ASP A 48 -10.73 -40.24 17.01
N SER A 49 -10.06 -39.93 18.12
CA SER A 49 -9.91 -40.81 19.30
C SER A 49 -9.13 -40.11 20.44
N GLU A 50 -9.83 -39.75 21.52
CA GLU A 50 -9.37 -39.85 22.92
C GLU A 50 -9.77 -41.26 23.44
N PRO A 51 -9.38 -41.80 24.63
CA PRO A 51 -9.01 -41.14 25.92
C PRO A 51 -7.88 -41.90 26.70
N PRO A 52 -7.87 -42.00 28.05
CA PRO A 52 -7.42 -41.05 29.08
C PRO A 52 -6.30 -41.63 29.98
N ILE A 53 -5.79 -40.89 30.98
CA ILE A 53 -5.46 -41.39 32.34
C ILE A 53 -5.25 -40.19 33.29
N VAL A 54 -5.94 -40.25 34.43
CA VAL A 54 -5.85 -39.39 35.61
C VAL A 54 -4.96 -40.10 36.64
N GLU A 55 -4.01 -39.43 37.28
CA GLU A 55 -3.77 -39.60 38.74
C GLU A 55 -2.82 -38.55 39.36
N MET A 56 -3.40 -37.80 40.30
CA MET A 56 -2.94 -37.37 41.63
C MET A 56 -1.53 -36.79 41.88
N LEU A 57 -1.55 -35.57 42.43
CA LEU A 57 -0.48 -34.94 43.23
C LEU A 57 -0.13 -35.75 44.50
N PRO A 58 1.04 -35.46 45.08
CA PRO A 58 1.07 -35.06 46.49
C PRO A 58 1.72 -33.69 46.71
N SER A 59 1.11 -32.94 47.63
CA SER A 59 1.58 -31.71 48.24
C SER A 59 2.71 -31.95 49.25
N ASP A 60 3.73 -31.09 49.29
CA ASP A 60 4.23 -30.58 50.57
C ASP A 60 5.09 -29.31 50.43
N HIS A 61 5.05 -28.53 51.51
CA HIS A 61 5.98 -27.47 51.93
C HIS A 61 5.66 -25.99 51.62
N ALA A 62 4.95 -25.43 52.61
CA ALA A 62 5.44 -24.39 53.51
C ALA A 62 5.58 -22.96 52.97
N ALA A 63 4.63 -22.14 53.42
CA ALA A 63 4.61 -20.70 53.32
C ALA A 63 5.77 -20.03 54.09
N VAL A 64 6.45 -19.09 53.44
CA VAL A 64 7.28 -18.07 54.10
C VAL A 64 6.87 -16.70 53.55
N LYS A 65 6.34 -15.86 54.45
CA LYS A 65 6.03 -14.43 54.23
C LYS A 65 7.32 -13.59 54.23
N PRO A 66 7.44 -12.55 53.38
CA PRO A 66 8.35 -11.43 53.61
C PRO A 66 7.69 -10.31 54.46
N PRO A 67 8.49 -9.45 55.12
CA PRO A 67 8.06 -8.53 56.17
C PRO A 67 7.50 -7.18 55.67
N HIS A 68 6.70 -6.53 56.52
CA HIS A 68 6.17 -5.18 56.35
C HIS A 68 7.26 -4.10 56.30
N PRO A 69 7.10 -3.07 55.46
CA PRO A 69 7.64 -1.73 55.68
C PRO A 69 6.60 -0.80 56.32
N GLU A 70 7.12 0.07 57.18
CA GLU A 70 6.44 1.05 58.01
C GLU A 70 5.71 2.16 57.23
N THR A 71 4.68 2.71 57.88
CA THR A 71 3.83 3.82 57.48
C THR A 71 4.59 5.15 57.31
N PRO A 72 4.44 5.88 56.19
CA PRO A 72 4.70 7.31 56.14
C PRO A 72 3.41 8.15 56.33
N PRO A 73 3.53 9.43 56.78
CA PRO A 73 2.41 10.24 57.25
C PRO A 73 1.52 10.79 56.13
N SER A 74 0.25 11.01 56.49
CA SER A 74 -0.85 11.50 55.66
C SER A 74 -0.58 12.88 55.04
N VAL A 75 -0.68 12.96 53.71
CA VAL A 75 -0.78 14.20 52.94
C VAL A 75 -2.23 14.35 52.44
N PRO A 76 -2.86 15.56 52.46
CA PRO A 76 -4.25 15.74 52.06
C PRO A 76 -4.47 15.47 50.57
N THR A 77 -5.53 14.71 50.28
CA THR A 77 -5.99 14.30 48.95
C THR A 77 -6.48 15.50 48.10
N PRO A 78 -6.01 15.68 46.86
CA PRO A 78 -6.62 16.62 45.90
C PRO A 78 -7.95 16.04 45.35
N PRO A 79 -8.96 16.88 45.04
CA PRO A 79 -10.27 16.40 44.61
C PRO A 79 -10.23 15.73 43.24
N GLN A 80 -10.84 14.55 43.16
CA GLN A 80 -11.03 13.73 41.96
C GLN A 80 -11.98 14.43 40.97
N PRO A 81 -11.64 14.53 39.66
CA PRO A 81 -12.57 15.02 38.65
C PRO A 81 -13.71 14.02 38.46
N GLN A 82 -14.95 14.50 38.57
CA GLN A 82 -16.16 13.73 38.30
C GLN A 82 -16.18 13.30 36.83
N MET A 83 -16.20 11.99 36.62
CA MET A 83 -16.45 11.36 35.33
C MET A 83 -17.86 11.73 34.86
N ALA A 84 -17.96 12.75 34.01
CA ALA A 84 -19.16 13.05 33.26
C ALA A 84 -19.39 11.93 32.24
N GLY A 85 -20.27 10.98 32.58
CA GLY A 85 -20.79 10.02 31.63
C GLY A 85 -21.48 10.78 30.49
N LEU A 86 -20.86 10.78 29.31
CA LEU A 86 -21.48 11.26 28.07
C LEU A 86 -22.58 10.27 27.67
N THR A 87 -23.75 10.41 28.30
CA THR A 87 -24.98 9.81 27.76
C THR A 87 -25.31 10.57 26.48
N THR A 88 -25.24 9.91 25.33
CA THR A 88 -25.67 10.47 24.06
C THR A 88 -27.18 10.73 24.12
N SER A 89 -27.57 11.97 24.41
CA SER A 89 -28.96 12.43 24.33
C SER A 89 -29.41 12.42 22.87
N ARG A 90 -30.23 11.42 22.52
CA ARG A 90 -30.94 11.31 21.24
C ARG A 90 -32.16 12.25 21.29
N PRO A 91 -32.45 13.08 20.28
CA PRO A 91 -33.63 13.94 20.32
C PRO A 91 -34.91 13.10 20.18
N GLN A 92 -35.72 13.06 21.24
CA GLN A 92 -37.07 12.49 21.23
C GLN A 92 -38.01 13.44 20.48
N ARG A 93 -38.42 13.06 19.27
CA ARG A 93 -39.57 13.64 18.59
C ARG A 93 -40.82 13.01 19.19
N LYS A 94 -41.55 13.74 20.03
CA LYS A 94 -42.88 13.33 20.51
C LYS A 94 -43.90 13.53 19.39
N THR A 95 -44.26 12.46 18.71
CA THR A 95 -45.59 12.33 18.09
C THR A 95 -46.21 11.08 18.68
N GLN A 96 -47.19 11.29 19.55
CA GLN A 96 -48.09 10.25 20.01
C GLN A 96 -48.86 9.70 18.81
N SER A 97 -48.62 8.43 18.50
CA SER A 97 -49.63 7.61 17.85
C SER A 97 -49.53 6.22 18.46
N GLN A 98 -50.57 5.87 19.23
CA GLN A 98 -50.77 4.54 19.73
C GLN A 98 -51.13 3.63 18.55
N ALA A 99 -50.19 2.79 18.14
CA ALA A 99 -50.47 1.64 17.31
C ALA A 99 -49.69 0.43 17.85
N ARG A 100 -50.42 -0.68 17.94
CA ARG A 100 -50.09 -1.94 18.61
C ARG A 100 -48.67 -2.42 18.40
N SER A 101 -48.08 -2.87 19.51
CA SER A 101 -46.93 -3.75 19.57
C SER A 101 -47.18 -5.02 18.74
N THR A 102 -46.44 -5.17 17.64
CA THR A 102 -45.92 -6.47 17.21
C THR A 102 -44.42 -6.44 17.48
N LEU A 103 -43.99 -7.34 18.36
CA LEU A 103 -42.61 -7.52 18.79
C LEU A 103 -41.71 -7.84 17.59
N GLY A 104 -40.89 -6.86 17.23
CA GLY A 104 -39.71 -7.05 16.41
C GLY A 104 -38.69 -6.02 16.85
N ALA A 105 -37.85 -6.35 17.84
CA ALA A 105 -36.70 -5.52 18.15
C ALA A 105 -35.83 -5.43 16.89
N PRO A 106 -35.46 -4.23 16.40
CA PRO A 106 -34.62 -4.12 15.21
C PRO A 106 -33.27 -4.78 15.51
N LEU A 107 -33.03 -5.94 14.90
CA LEU A 107 -31.77 -6.63 14.97
C LEU A 107 -30.73 -5.82 14.17
N ALA A 108 -29.87 -5.10 14.89
CA ALA A 108 -28.76 -4.39 14.28
C ALA A 108 -27.71 -5.41 13.82
N ILE A 109 -27.81 -5.84 12.56
CA ILE A 109 -26.78 -6.67 11.93
C ILE A 109 -25.59 -5.75 11.63
N PRO A 110 -24.38 -6.07 12.10
CA PRO A 110 -23.19 -5.32 11.74
C PRO A 110 -23.03 -5.34 10.21
N ASP A 111 -22.84 -4.17 9.61
CA ASP A 111 -22.51 -4.09 8.20
C ASP A 111 -21.29 -4.96 7.88
N ALA A 112 -21.35 -5.66 6.76
CA ALA A 112 -20.21 -6.44 6.28
C ALA A 112 -18.95 -5.55 6.21
N PRO A 113 -17.78 -6.08 6.62
CA PRO A 113 -16.55 -5.32 6.58
C PRO A 113 -16.24 -4.90 5.14
N ALA A 114 -15.98 -3.60 4.93
CA ALA A 114 -15.73 -3.05 3.59
C ALA A 114 -14.45 -3.60 2.95
N LEU A 115 -13.50 -4.05 3.77
CA LEU A 115 -12.32 -4.81 3.37
C LEU A 115 -12.44 -6.24 3.90
N ARG A 116 -12.46 -7.22 3.00
CA ARG A 116 -12.62 -8.63 3.35
C ARG A 116 -11.45 -9.18 4.17
N SER A 117 -10.22 -8.77 3.83
CA SER A 117 -8.96 -9.36 4.33
C SER A 117 -8.06 -8.35 5.06
N THR A 118 -8.62 -7.55 5.96
CA THR A 118 -7.88 -6.46 6.66
C THR A 118 -6.57 -6.91 7.31
N LEU A 119 -6.59 -8.00 8.11
CA LEU A 119 -5.40 -8.49 8.79
C LEU A 119 -4.34 -9.03 7.83
N GLU A 120 -4.77 -9.64 6.73
CA GLU A 120 -3.85 -10.18 5.72
C GLU A 120 -3.18 -9.05 4.94
N ILE A 121 -3.90 -7.97 4.64
CA ILE A 121 -3.33 -6.75 4.05
C ILE A 121 -2.30 -6.12 5.00
N LEU A 122 -2.58 -6.06 6.30
CA LEU A 122 -1.61 -5.56 7.28
C LEU A 122 -0.36 -6.46 7.37
N LYS A 123 -0.55 -7.78 7.39
CA LYS A 123 0.55 -8.75 7.34
C LYS A 123 1.37 -8.61 6.06
N ALA A 124 0.68 -8.37 4.94
CA ALA A 124 1.30 -8.18 3.65
C ALA A 124 2.29 -7.01 3.67
N LEU A 125 1.99 -5.92 4.39
CA LEU A 125 2.85 -4.72 4.46
C LEU A 125 4.00 -4.80 5.47
N ARG A 126 4.08 -5.86 6.31
CA ARG A 126 5.15 -6.02 7.31
C ARG A 126 6.58 -5.84 6.77
N PRO A 127 6.94 -6.29 5.56
CA PRO A 127 8.29 -6.09 5.02
C PRO A 127 8.73 -4.63 4.93
N MET A 128 7.79 -3.68 4.83
CA MET A 128 8.09 -2.25 4.79
C MET A 128 8.32 -1.62 6.17
N ILE A 129 8.14 -2.37 7.27
CA ILE A 129 8.35 -1.83 8.62
C ILE A 129 9.85 -1.62 8.84
N ARG A 130 10.26 -0.36 8.82
CA ARG A 130 11.61 0.08 9.14
C ARG A 130 11.53 1.41 9.89
N ARG A 131 12.38 1.56 10.91
CA ARG A 131 12.52 2.81 11.64
C ARG A 131 13.82 3.52 11.27
N VAL A 132 13.77 4.85 11.24
CA VAL A 132 14.91 5.72 10.97
C VAL A 132 14.94 6.86 12.01
N PRO A 133 16.12 7.42 12.30
CA PRO A 133 16.22 8.65 13.10
C PRO A 133 15.36 9.77 12.49
N SER A 134 14.54 10.42 13.31
CA SER A 134 13.77 11.59 12.89
C SER A 134 14.70 12.78 12.65
N ALA A 135 14.44 13.52 11.58
CA ALA A 135 15.16 14.76 11.27
C ALA A 135 14.65 15.96 12.07
N GLN A 136 13.45 15.86 12.66
CA GLN A 136 12.76 16.98 13.30
C GLN A 136 12.55 16.77 14.80
N ALA A 137 12.47 15.52 15.25
CA ALA A 137 12.16 15.19 16.63
C ALA A 137 13.36 14.54 17.32
N SER A 138 13.81 15.16 18.40
CA SER A 138 14.84 14.64 19.29
C SER A 138 14.37 14.70 20.74
N TYR A 139 14.95 13.87 21.59
CA TYR A 139 14.76 13.90 23.03
C TYR A 139 16.09 14.18 23.72
N LEU A 140 16.01 14.78 24.90
CA LEU A 140 17.18 15.03 25.75
C LEU A 140 17.57 13.74 26.47
N ASP A 141 18.78 13.26 26.22
CA ASP A 141 19.36 12.16 26.98
C ASP A 141 19.95 12.72 28.28
N VAL A 142 19.13 12.76 29.32
CA VAL A 142 19.51 13.34 30.62
C VAL A 142 20.75 12.65 31.20
N PRO A 143 20.84 11.31 31.28
CA PRO A 143 22.07 10.64 31.73
C PRO A 143 23.31 11.02 30.93
N ALA A 144 23.25 10.99 29.60
CA ALA A 144 24.40 11.33 28.75
C ALA A 144 24.82 12.80 28.91
N THR A 145 23.83 13.70 28.96
CA THR A 145 24.05 15.13 29.18
C THR A 145 24.76 15.39 30.52
N VAL A 146 24.27 14.79 31.63
CA VAL A 146 24.90 14.95 32.95
C VAL A 146 26.33 14.43 32.94
N GLN A 147 26.57 13.29 32.30
CA GLN A 147 27.91 12.71 32.20
C GLN A 147 28.85 13.56 31.35
N ALA A 148 28.37 14.14 30.25
CA ALA A 148 29.14 15.04 29.40
C ALA A 148 29.51 16.33 30.15
N ILE A 149 28.56 16.93 30.87
CA ILE A 149 28.80 18.10 31.73
C ILE A 149 29.85 17.76 32.79
N ALA A 150 29.68 16.65 33.52
CA ALA A 150 30.62 16.24 34.56
C ALA A 150 32.05 16.00 34.02
N LYS A 151 32.19 15.54 32.77
CA LYS A 151 33.49 15.24 32.16
C LYS A 151 34.18 16.47 31.55
N THR A 152 33.41 17.38 30.97
CA THR A 152 33.94 18.50 30.17
C THR A 152 33.77 19.87 30.81
N ASP A 153 32.96 19.95 31.87
CA ASP A 153 32.49 21.19 32.51
C ASP A 153 31.77 22.16 31.55
N LEU A 154 31.32 21.65 30.39
CA LEU A 154 30.55 22.37 29.39
C LEU A 154 29.07 22.02 29.49
N TRP A 155 28.22 23.03 29.62
CA TRP A 155 26.76 22.90 29.73
C TRP A 155 26.10 22.71 28.35
N LEU A 156 26.46 21.64 27.66
CA LEU A 156 25.90 21.26 26.36
C LEU A 156 24.92 20.11 26.52
N LEU A 157 23.73 20.27 25.95
CA LEU A 157 22.69 19.25 25.95
C LEU A 157 22.99 18.17 24.91
N GLU A 158 22.94 16.89 25.32
CA GLU A 158 23.08 15.76 24.41
C GLU A 158 21.70 15.30 23.93
N LEU A 159 21.36 15.68 22.70
CA LEU A 159 20.09 15.32 22.06
C LEU A 159 20.23 14.05 21.23
N ARG A 160 19.28 13.13 21.38
CA ARG A 160 19.18 11.88 20.60
C ARG A 160 17.94 11.93 19.71
N PRO A 161 18.03 11.57 18.42
CA PRO A 161 16.87 11.58 17.52
C PRO A 161 15.86 10.50 17.92
N ILE A 162 14.57 10.81 17.83
CA ILE A 162 13.50 9.85 18.04
C ILE A 162 13.40 8.94 16.81
N LEU A 163 13.20 7.63 17.00
CA LEU A 163 13.00 6.69 15.89
C LEU A 163 11.56 6.72 15.39
N GLU A 164 11.37 7.08 14.11
CA GLU A 164 10.07 7.15 13.44
C GLU A 164 9.99 6.14 12.28
N PRO A 165 8.79 5.77 11.81
CA PRO A 165 8.66 5.01 10.57
C PRO A 165 9.31 5.75 9.40
N TRP A 166 10.01 5.01 8.56
CA TRP A 166 10.81 5.58 7.48
C TRP A 166 10.01 6.12 6.29
N LEU A 167 8.73 5.77 6.15
CA LEU A 167 7.88 6.20 5.05
C LEU A 167 6.70 7.04 5.55
N GLU A 168 6.35 8.06 4.78
CA GLU A 168 5.03 8.69 4.80
C GLU A 168 4.18 8.14 3.65
N LEU A 169 2.86 8.03 3.82
CA LEU A 169 1.96 7.59 2.77
C LEU A 169 1.07 8.72 2.28
N ALA A 170 1.08 8.91 0.97
CA ALA A 170 0.12 9.73 0.25
C ALA A 170 -0.87 8.91 -0.58
N ILE A 171 -2.16 8.95 -0.22
CA ILE A 171 -3.22 8.26 -0.95
C ILE A 171 -3.92 9.25 -1.88
N VAL A 172 -3.75 9.09 -3.19
CA VAL A 172 -4.42 9.90 -4.22
C VAL A 172 -5.58 9.11 -4.80
N VAL A 173 -6.82 9.54 -4.59
CA VAL A 173 -8.01 8.81 -5.02
C VAL A 173 -8.62 9.47 -6.24
N ASP A 174 -8.90 8.68 -7.27
CA ASP A 174 -9.61 9.16 -8.45
C ASP A 174 -11.05 9.59 -8.11
N ALA A 175 -11.38 10.85 -8.38
CA ALA A 175 -12.71 11.41 -8.15
C ALA A 175 -13.57 11.26 -9.40
N THR A 176 -13.88 10.02 -9.78
CA THR A 176 -14.87 9.68 -10.82
C THR A 176 -16.20 9.26 -10.18
N PRO A 177 -17.33 9.39 -10.90
CA PRO A 177 -18.62 8.88 -10.41
C PRO A 177 -18.61 7.37 -10.09
N SER A 178 -17.85 6.58 -10.84
CA SER A 178 -17.69 5.14 -10.61
C SER A 178 -16.95 4.80 -9.31
N MET A 179 -16.19 5.74 -8.75
CA MET A 179 -15.47 5.57 -7.48
C MET A 179 -16.35 5.75 -6.24
N VAL A 180 -17.62 6.16 -6.39
CA VAL A 180 -18.56 6.33 -5.26
C VAL A 180 -18.77 5.03 -4.49
N ILE A 181 -18.92 3.89 -5.19
CA ILE A 181 -19.11 2.58 -4.54
C ILE A 181 -17.90 2.14 -3.71
N TRP A 182 -16.70 2.67 -4.03
CA TRP A 182 -15.44 2.32 -3.38
C TRP A 182 -15.09 3.23 -2.20
N GLN A 183 -15.82 4.33 -1.98
CA GLN A 183 -15.51 5.31 -0.92
C GLN A 183 -15.39 4.66 0.46
N ARG A 184 -16.32 3.76 0.82
CA ARG A 184 -16.31 3.05 2.10
C ARG A 184 -15.07 2.17 2.25
N THR A 185 -14.69 1.47 1.19
CA THR A 185 -13.52 0.59 1.15
C THR A 185 -12.23 1.40 1.28
N ILE A 186 -12.12 2.53 0.58
CA ILE A 186 -10.95 3.42 0.61
C ILE A 186 -10.77 4.07 1.97
N LEU A 187 -11.85 4.55 2.59
CA LEU A 187 -11.81 5.10 3.95
C LEU A 187 -11.42 4.03 4.98
N SER A 188 -11.90 2.80 4.80
CA SER A 188 -11.51 1.67 5.64
C SER A 188 -10.02 1.33 5.45
N LEU A 189 -9.54 1.33 4.21
CA LEU A 189 -8.14 1.11 3.88
C LEU A 189 -7.25 2.17 4.51
N ARG A 190 -7.56 3.46 4.34
CA ARG A 190 -6.84 4.55 5.01
C ARG A 190 -6.75 4.32 6.51
N ARG A 191 -7.88 4.00 7.16
CA ARG A 191 -7.92 3.79 8.62
C ARG A 191 -6.98 2.67 9.05
N VAL A 192 -7.01 1.56 8.32
CA VAL A 192 -6.15 0.40 8.57
C VAL A 192 -4.67 0.75 8.35
N LEU A 193 -4.33 1.45 7.27
CA LEU A 193 -2.96 1.87 6.97
C LEU A 193 -2.44 2.87 8.01
N ALA A 194 -3.27 3.82 8.46
CA ALA A 194 -2.92 4.78 9.50
C ALA A 194 -2.66 4.11 10.86
N GLN A 195 -3.34 2.99 11.16
CA GLN A 195 -3.17 2.24 12.40
C GLN A 195 -2.09 1.16 12.32
N SER A 196 -1.50 0.93 11.15
CA SER A 196 -0.54 -0.16 10.92
C SER A 196 0.84 0.08 11.55
N GLY A 197 1.20 1.34 11.82
CA GLY A 197 2.55 1.73 12.26
C GLY A 197 3.64 1.61 11.18
N VAL A 198 3.28 1.23 9.94
CA VAL A 198 4.20 1.15 8.80
C VAL A 198 4.61 2.55 8.32
N PHE A 199 3.67 3.50 8.40
CA PHE A 199 3.84 4.86 7.93
C PHE A 199 3.85 5.85 9.09
N ARG A 200 4.63 6.92 8.96
CA ARG A 200 4.70 8.03 9.91
C ARG A 200 3.41 8.86 9.90
N ASP A 201 2.88 9.13 8.70
CA ASP A 201 1.64 9.84 8.47
C ASP A 201 0.94 9.25 7.24
N VAL A 202 -0.39 9.36 7.20
CA VAL A 202 -1.24 8.88 6.10
C VAL A 202 -2.23 9.97 5.72
N ARG A 203 -1.97 10.60 4.57
CA ARG A 203 -2.78 11.68 4.03
C ARG A 203 -3.56 11.22 2.81
N MET A 204 -4.66 11.92 2.53
CA MET A 204 -5.50 11.67 1.36
C MET A 204 -5.61 12.91 0.49
N TRP A 205 -5.68 12.66 -0.81
CA TRP A 205 -5.94 13.64 -1.85
C TRP A 205 -6.95 13.06 -2.83
N SER A 206 -7.72 13.93 -3.47
CA SER A 206 -8.58 13.59 -4.61
C SER A 206 -7.91 14.03 -5.90
N LEU A 207 -7.86 13.14 -6.89
CA LEU A 207 -7.53 13.46 -8.28
C LEU A 207 -8.80 13.89 -9.00
N GLU A 208 -8.85 15.16 -9.38
CA GLU A 208 -10.01 15.78 -9.99
C GLU A 208 -9.63 16.36 -11.36
N THR A 209 -10.66 16.68 -12.13
CA THR A 209 -10.52 17.44 -13.35
C THR A 209 -11.21 18.78 -13.14
N GLN A 210 -10.50 19.86 -13.43
CA GLN A 210 -11.01 21.21 -13.32
C GLN A 210 -11.34 21.75 -14.70
N ASP A 211 -12.56 22.27 -14.84
CA ASP A 211 -12.96 23.04 -16.01
C ASP A 211 -12.14 24.33 -16.07
N SER A 212 -11.46 24.54 -17.19
CA SER A 212 -10.62 25.72 -17.45
C SER A 212 -11.42 27.01 -17.64
N LEU A 213 -12.76 26.97 -17.61
CA LEU A 213 -13.64 28.14 -17.74
C LEU A 213 -13.38 29.24 -16.68
N ASN A 214 -12.72 28.92 -15.57
CA ASN A 214 -12.34 29.88 -14.53
C ASN A 214 -10.88 30.38 -14.63
N LEU A 215 -10.11 29.98 -15.65
CA LEU A 215 -8.74 30.42 -15.88
C LEU A 215 -8.60 30.98 -17.31
N SER A 216 -8.81 32.29 -17.42
CA SER A 216 -8.56 33.14 -18.59
C SER A 216 -9.41 32.85 -19.83
N ALA A 217 -10.26 33.83 -20.18
CA ALA A 217 -11.06 33.89 -21.38
C ALA A 217 -10.22 34.16 -22.66
N ASN A 218 -9.20 33.33 -22.92
CA ASN A 218 -8.52 33.38 -24.21
C ASN A 218 -8.16 31.97 -24.70
N GLU A 219 -8.68 31.68 -25.88
CA GLU A 219 -8.34 30.59 -26.80
C GLU A 219 -8.92 29.18 -26.53
N ASN A 220 -9.97 28.89 -27.31
CA ASN A 220 -10.33 27.64 -27.97
C ASN A 220 -10.05 26.30 -27.28
N SER A 221 -11.18 25.69 -26.87
CA SER A 221 -11.39 24.36 -26.30
C SER A 221 -11.31 24.34 -24.77
N PRO A 222 -12.35 23.87 -24.05
CA PRO A 222 -12.27 23.67 -22.62
C PRO A 222 -11.32 22.50 -22.36
N GLU A 223 -10.01 22.76 -22.32
CA GLU A 223 -9.06 21.74 -21.91
C GLU A 223 -9.24 21.52 -20.41
N LEU A 224 -9.88 20.40 -20.11
CA LEU A 224 -10.01 19.84 -18.78
C LEU A 224 -8.63 19.62 -18.17
N LYS A 225 -8.28 20.41 -17.14
CA LYS A 225 -6.97 20.33 -16.49
C LYS A 225 -7.02 19.39 -15.30
N LEU A 226 -6.11 18.42 -15.24
CA LEU A 226 -5.94 17.57 -14.07
C LEU A 226 -5.36 18.37 -12.90
N CYS A 227 -5.98 18.24 -11.74
CA CYS A 227 -5.49 18.78 -10.49
C CYS A 227 -5.74 17.81 -9.34
N ILE A 228 -5.08 18.07 -8.22
CA ILE A 228 -5.29 17.32 -6.99
C ILE A 228 -5.79 18.25 -5.91
N ARG A 229 -6.65 17.76 -5.00
CA ARG A 229 -7.12 18.52 -3.84
C ARG A 229 -6.85 17.75 -2.58
N SER A 230 -6.55 18.47 -1.50
CA SER A 230 -6.39 17.86 -0.18
C SER A 230 -7.71 17.29 0.33
N GLY A 231 -7.66 16.10 0.94
CA GLY A 231 -8.83 15.41 1.48
C GLY A 231 -9.44 14.38 0.53
N PHE A 232 -10.61 13.85 0.93
CA PHE A 232 -11.36 12.88 0.14
C PHE A 232 -12.86 13.03 0.45
N GLY A 233 -13.71 12.89 -0.57
CA GLY A 233 -15.16 13.05 -0.47
C GLY A 233 -15.64 14.45 -0.85
N PRO A 234 -16.93 14.78 -0.63
CA PRO A 234 -17.56 15.98 -1.19
C PRO A 234 -16.98 17.30 -0.67
N ALA A 235 -16.33 17.29 0.51
CA ALA A 235 -15.69 18.47 1.08
C ALA A 235 -14.43 18.92 0.29
N THR A 236 -13.87 18.09 -0.61
CA THR A 236 -12.69 18.47 -1.41
C THR A 236 -12.98 19.60 -2.38
N ALA A 237 -14.23 19.78 -2.81
CA ALA A 237 -14.64 20.87 -3.69
C ALA A 237 -14.37 22.27 -3.10
N LEU A 238 -14.29 22.38 -1.77
CA LEU A 238 -13.98 23.63 -1.06
C LEU A 238 -12.47 23.89 -0.90
N GLN A 239 -11.63 22.88 -1.12
CA GLN A 239 -10.18 23.00 -0.98
C GLN A 239 -9.58 23.58 -2.27
N PRO A 240 -8.53 24.43 -2.19
CA PRO A 240 -7.87 24.93 -3.38
C PRO A 240 -7.19 23.78 -4.16
N PRO A 241 -7.06 23.90 -5.49
CA PRO A 241 -6.34 22.92 -6.29
C PRO A 241 -4.84 23.03 -6.02
N CYS A 242 -4.20 21.90 -5.75
CA CYS A 242 -2.77 21.74 -5.56
C CYS A 242 -2.11 21.23 -6.83
N ARG A 243 -0.83 21.59 -7.02
CA ARG A 243 -0.01 21.02 -8.09
C ARG A 243 0.53 19.63 -7.70
N PRO A 244 0.79 18.74 -8.67
CA PRO A 244 1.40 17.43 -8.39
C PRO A 244 2.72 17.52 -7.61
N GLN A 245 3.51 18.57 -7.81
CA GLN A 245 4.78 18.79 -7.13
C GLN A 245 4.62 19.03 -5.62
N GLU A 246 3.46 19.49 -5.16
CA GLU A 246 3.21 19.73 -3.72
C GLU A 246 3.12 18.43 -2.91
N LEU A 247 2.93 17.30 -3.59
CA LEU A 247 2.94 15.97 -2.96
C LEU A 247 4.34 15.42 -2.77
N LEU A 248 5.38 16.06 -3.33
CA LEU A 248 6.75 15.58 -3.17
C LEU A 248 7.26 15.87 -1.75
N ASP A 249 7.93 14.89 -1.15
CA ASP A 249 8.63 15.08 0.13
C ASP A 249 10.11 15.41 -0.15
N PRO A 250 10.65 16.54 0.37
CA PRO A 250 12.06 16.88 0.22
C PRO A 250 13.03 15.79 0.70
N ASN A 251 12.61 14.94 1.65
CA ASN A 251 13.45 13.84 2.14
C ASN A 251 13.35 12.56 1.29
N GLY A 252 12.50 12.54 0.26
CA GLY A 252 12.29 11.36 -0.59
C GLY A 252 11.67 10.16 0.13
N ARG A 253 11.01 10.38 1.28
CA ARG A 253 10.44 9.32 2.13
C ARG A 253 8.93 9.16 1.96
N ARG A 254 8.32 9.86 1.00
CA ARG A 254 6.89 9.73 0.74
C ARG A 254 6.62 8.70 -0.35
N LEU A 255 5.80 7.72 0.00
CA LEU A 255 5.23 6.75 -0.90
C LEU A 255 3.88 7.26 -1.41
N ILE A 256 3.63 7.19 -2.71
CA ILE A 256 2.36 7.61 -3.31
C ILE A 256 1.56 6.38 -3.76
N LEU A 257 0.34 6.22 -3.24
CA LEU A 257 -0.63 5.22 -3.71
C LEU A 257 -1.77 5.91 -4.44
N VAL A 258 -1.83 5.72 -5.76
CA VAL A 258 -2.95 6.20 -6.58
C VAL A 258 -4.03 5.13 -6.61
N ILE A 259 -5.25 5.43 -6.19
CA ILE A 259 -6.37 4.48 -6.17
C ILE A 259 -7.39 4.87 -7.23
N SER A 260 -7.64 3.98 -8.20
CA SER A 260 -8.56 4.25 -9.30
C SER A 260 -9.12 2.96 -9.89
N ASP A 261 -10.27 3.07 -10.56
CA ASP A 261 -10.78 2.05 -11.48
C ASP A 261 -10.21 2.18 -12.91
N CYS A 262 -9.49 3.27 -13.20
CA CYS A 262 -8.91 3.64 -14.49
C CYS A 262 -9.93 3.66 -15.65
N ILE A 263 -11.22 3.86 -15.37
CA ILE A 263 -12.27 3.88 -16.40
C ILE A 263 -12.33 5.23 -17.10
N ALA A 264 -12.14 6.34 -16.37
CA ALA A 264 -12.38 7.66 -16.94
C ALA A 264 -11.38 7.99 -18.08
N PRO A 265 -11.83 8.71 -19.14
CA PRO A 265 -11.00 9.05 -20.29
C PRO A 265 -9.68 9.77 -19.95
N ARG A 266 -9.64 10.48 -18.80
CA ARG A 266 -8.43 11.14 -18.31
C ARG A 266 -7.23 10.21 -18.17
N TRP A 267 -7.44 8.91 -17.95
CA TRP A 267 -6.38 7.92 -17.83
C TRP A 267 -5.61 7.63 -19.12
N ASP A 268 -6.15 8.02 -20.27
CA ASP A 268 -5.46 7.91 -21.55
C ASP A 268 -4.72 9.21 -21.96
N THR A 269 -4.96 10.31 -21.24
CA THR A 269 -4.38 11.62 -21.58
C THR A 269 -2.87 11.70 -21.32
N GLN A 270 -2.19 12.67 -21.94
CA GLN A 270 -0.80 12.97 -21.59
C GLN A 270 -0.69 13.58 -20.19
N GLN A 271 -1.70 14.34 -19.74
CA GLN A 271 -1.69 15.00 -18.43
C GLN A 271 -1.54 14.01 -17.27
N ILE A 272 -2.20 12.83 -17.33
CA ILE A 272 -2.02 11.80 -16.29
C ILE A 272 -0.62 11.19 -16.34
N ARG A 273 -0.05 11.02 -17.54
CA ARG A 273 1.30 10.45 -17.71
C ARG A 273 2.35 11.40 -17.15
N ASP A 274 2.23 12.69 -17.43
CA ASP A 274 3.12 13.73 -16.89
C ASP A 274 3.03 13.81 -15.36
N MET A 275 1.81 13.72 -14.81
CA MET A 275 1.60 13.72 -13.37
C MET A 275 2.22 12.48 -12.71
N LEU A 276 1.98 11.29 -13.27
CA LEU A 276 2.59 10.04 -12.80
C LEU A 276 4.10 10.08 -12.94
N GLN A 277 4.64 10.70 -13.99
CA GLN A 277 6.08 10.86 -14.20
C GLN A 277 6.72 11.68 -13.08
N VAL A 278 6.15 12.84 -12.75
CA VAL A 278 6.63 13.71 -11.67
C VAL A 278 6.75 12.93 -10.35
N TRP A 279 5.73 12.14 -10.00
CA TRP A 279 5.76 11.32 -8.78
C TRP A 279 6.73 10.16 -8.87
N ALA A 280 6.74 9.45 -10.00
CA ALA A 280 7.59 8.29 -10.24
C ALA A 280 9.08 8.63 -10.25
N GLU A 281 9.46 9.86 -10.58
CA GLU A 281 10.86 10.33 -10.57
C GLU A 281 11.40 10.53 -9.14
N HIS A 282 10.55 10.96 -8.21
CA HIS A 282 10.98 11.43 -6.88
C HIS A 282 10.84 10.39 -5.77
N GLY A 283 10.11 9.29 -5.98
CA GLY A 283 9.91 8.30 -4.94
C GLY A 283 9.14 7.07 -5.40
N PRO A 284 8.89 6.14 -4.46
CA PRO A 284 8.10 4.95 -4.74
C PRO A 284 6.63 5.34 -4.93
N MET A 285 6.05 4.86 -6.02
CA MET A 285 4.64 5.07 -6.34
C MET A 285 4.00 3.78 -6.83
N ALA A 286 2.72 3.56 -6.54
CA ALA A 286 1.97 2.45 -7.09
C ALA A 286 0.51 2.83 -7.38
N LEU A 287 -0.06 2.14 -8.35
CA LEU A 287 -1.47 2.21 -8.70
C LEU A 287 -2.22 1.06 -8.02
N VAL A 288 -3.16 1.37 -7.13
CA VAL A 288 -4.12 0.41 -6.59
C VAL A 288 -5.35 0.42 -7.49
N GLN A 289 -5.48 -0.64 -8.27
CA GLN A 289 -6.60 -0.87 -9.15
C GLN A 289 -7.71 -1.59 -8.37
N VAL A 290 -8.85 -0.92 -8.22
CA VAL A 290 -9.99 -1.43 -7.44
C VAL A 290 -10.77 -2.53 -8.15
N LEU A 291 -10.64 -2.62 -9.48
CA LEU A 291 -11.23 -3.68 -10.27
C LEU A 291 -10.29 -4.90 -10.35
N PRO A 292 -10.84 -6.12 -10.42
CA PRO A 292 -10.04 -7.33 -10.63
C PRO A 292 -9.36 -7.35 -12.01
N GLU A 293 -8.23 -8.07 -12.13
CA GLU A 293 -7.35 -8.04 -13.32
C GLU A 293 -8.07 -8.37 -14.64
N TRP A 294 -9.04 -9.29 -14.61
CA TRP A 294 -9.81 -9.68 -15.79
C TRP A 294 -10.67 -8.54 -16.37
N LEU A 295 -10.99 -7.50 -15.59
CA LEU A 295 -11.69 -6.31 -16.07
C LEU A 295 -10.77 -5.23 -16.62
N TRP A 296 -9.45 -5.31 -16.44
CA TRP A 296 -8.53 -4.24 -16.85
C TRP A 296 -8.50 -4.02 -18.37
N ASN A 297 -8.86 -5.04 -19.15
CA ASN A 297 -8.98 -4.90 -20.61
C ASN A 297 -10.16 -4.03 -21.03
N ARG A 298 -11.03 -3.62 -20.10
CA ARG A 298 -12.17 -2.71 -20.32
C ARG A 298 -11.93 -1.32 -19.73
N THR A 299 -10.70 -1.02 -19.32
CA THR A 299 -10.31 0.28 -18.76
C THR A 299 -9.22 0.89 -19.66
N ALA A 300 -8.77 2.11 -19.34
CA ALA A 300 -7.65 2.75 -20.03
C ALA A 300 -6.33 1.95 -19.89
N LEU A 301 -6.28 0.94 -19.03
CA LEU A 301 -5.11 0.06 -18.84
C LEU A 301 -4.99 -1.02 -19.92
N SER A 302 -5.97 -1.16 -20.80
CA SER A 302 -6.00 -2.16 -21.88
C SER A 302 -4.84 -2.00 -22.86
N GLU A 303 -4.47 -0.76 -23.20
CA GLU A 303 -3.40 -0.42 -24.14
C GLU A 303 -2.03 -0.22 -23.47
N VAL A 304 -1.99 -0.24 -22.14
CA VAL A 304 -0.76 -0.01 -21.36
C VAL A 304 0.07 -1.29 -21.31
N VAL A 305 1.38 -1.17 -21.53
CA VAL A 305 2.29 -2.32 -21.55
C VAL A 305 2.41 -2.93 -20.15
N LYS A 306 2.09 -4.22 -20.04
CA LYS A 306 2.13 -4.98 -18.78
C LYS A 306 3.47 -5.67 -18.58
N GLY A 307 3.97 -5.69 -17.35
CA GLY A 307 5.23 -6.31 -16.99
C GLY A 307 5.39 -6.53 -15.49
N GLN A 308 6.64 -6.70 -15.11
CA GLN A 308 7.09 -6.91 -13.74
C GLN A 308 8.21 -5.91 -13.45
N VAL A 309 8.28 -5.41 -12.23
CA VAL A 309 9.36 -4.52 -11.78
C VAL A 309 10.08 -5.10 -10.58
N TYR A 310 11.36 -4.80 -10.50
CA TYR A 310 12.26 -5.20 -9.43
C TYR A 310 12.93 -3.97 -8.84
N SER A 311 13.18 -4.03 -7.54
CA SER A 311 14.03 -3.07 -6.83
C SER A 311 15.19 -3.79 -6.16
N TYR A 312 16.36 -3.16 -6.17
CA TYR A 312 17.55 -3.63 -5.45
C TYR A 312 17.85 -2.79 -4.22
N THR A 313 17.05 -1.77 -3.94
CA THR A 313 17.28 -0.87 -2.81
C THR A 313 15.94 -0.43 -2.22
N PRO A 314 15.83 -0.33 -0.89
CA PRO A 314 14.58 0.07 -0.27
C PRO A 314 14.13 1.46 -0.71
N GLY A 315 12.86 1.61 -1.10
CA GLY A 315 12.22 2.91 -1.30
C GLY A 315 12.76 3.74 -2.46
N GLN A 316 13.40 3.11 -3.46
CA GLN A 316 13.85 3.82 -4.65
C GLN A 316 12.70 4.41 -5.46
N SER A 317 13.04 5.45 -6.21
CA SER A 317 12.23 6.02 -7.29
C SER A 317 11.79 4.95 -8.28
N ASN A 318 10.54 5.05 -8.75
CA ASN A 318 9.99 4.11 -9.73
C ASN A 318 10.82 4.07 -11.02
N GLN A 319 11.44 5.19 -11.41
CA GLN A 319 12.24 5.25 -12.63
C GLN A 319 13.54 4.41 -12.53
N SER A 320 14.06 4.23 -11.32
CA SER A 320 15.22 3.37 -11.04
C SER A 320 14.88 1.88 -11.01
N LEU A 321 13.60 1.50 -11.05
CA LEU A 321 13.18 0.10 -11.06
C LEU A 321 13.59 -0.60 -12.36
N THR A 322 13.95 -1.87 -12.28
CA THR A 322 14.19 -2.69 -13.47
C THR A 322 12.87 -3.25 -13.97
N PHE A 323 12.47 -2.89 -15.20
CA PHE A 323 11.22 -3.36 -15.80
C PHE A 323 11.48 -4.54 -16.74
N VAL A 324 10.68 -5.59 -16.59
CA VAL A 324 10.67 -6.79 -17.44
C VAL A 324 9.27 -6.95 -18.03
N ARG A 325 9.15 -6.89 -19.35
CA ARG A 325 7.87 -7.05 -20.06
C ARG A 325 7.30 -8.44 -19.86
N ARG A 326 5.97 -8.56 -19.72
CA ARG A 326 5.27 -9.85 -19.60
C ARG A 326 5.35 -10.65 -20.90
N GLU A 327 5.18 -9.96 -22.03
CA GLU A 327 5.27 -10.50 -23.39
C GLU A 327 6.73 -10.58 -23.86
N ARG A 328 7.44 -11.64 -23.46
CA ARG A 328 8.89 -11.77 -23.69
C ARG A 328 9.31 -11.85 -25.17
N TRP A 329 8.39 -12.14 -26.09
CA TRP A 329 8.69 -12.19 -27.52
C TRP A 329 8.93 -10.80 -28.14
N ARG A 330 8.40 -9.73 -27.55
CA ARG A 330 8.73 -8.36 -27.94
C ARG A 330 9.91 -7.88 -27.10
N ARG A 331 11.06 -7.68 -27.75
CA ARG A 331 12.30 -7.24 -27.06
C ARG A 331 12.30 -5.75 -26.75
N ASP A 332 11.58 -4.95 -27.55
CA ASP A 332 11.54 -3.50 -27.37
C ASP A 332 10.61 -3.12 -26.22
N ILE A 333 11.19 -2.44 -25.24
CA ILE A 333 10.48 -1.84 -24.11
C ILE A 333 10.38 -0.35 -24.41
N PRO A 334 9.17 0.22 -24.58
CA PRO A 334 9.02 1.64 -24.85
C PRO A 334 9.54 2.47 -23.67
N VAL A 335 9.99 3.70 -23.94
CA VAL A 335 10.30 4.64 -22.86
C VAL A 335 8.98 5.11 -22.24
N GLY A 336 8.90 5.08 -20.92
CA GLY A 336 7.67 5.43 -20.23
C GLY A 336 7.79 5.35 -18.71
N VAL A 337 6.70 5.69 -18.04
CA VAL A 337 6.61 5.71 -16.59
C VAL A 337 6.31 4.30 -16.08
N LYS A 338 7.21 3.76 -15.25
CA LYS A 338 7.04 2.48 -14.57
C LYS A 338 6.12 2.67 -13.37
N VAL A 339 4.99 1.98 -13.36
CA VAL A 339 3.99 2.09 -12.31
C VAL A 339 3.66 0.69 -11.80
N PRO A 340 4.20 0.26 -10.66
CA PRO A 340 3.71 -0.94 -9.96
C PRO A 340 2.19 -0.87 -9.82
N VAL A 341 1.50 -1.98 -10.09
CA VAL A 341 0.04 -2.07 -9.98
C VAL A 341 -0.33 -3.15 -8.96
N LEU A 342 -1.28 -2.81 -8.09
CA LEU A 342 -1.75 -3.64 -6.99
C LEU A 342 -3.27 -3.78 -7.08
N THR A 343 -3.77 -4.93 -6.67
CA THR A 343 -5.17 -5.11 -6.31
C THR A 343 -5.30 -5.04 -4.78
N LEU A 344 -6.53 -5.01 -4.26
CA LEU A 344 -6.79 -5.13 -2.82
C LEU A 344 -6.59 -6.58 -2.30
N GLU A 345 -5.84 -7.42 -3.02
CA GLU A 345 -5.51 -8.79 -2.65
C GLU A 345 -4.21 -8.85 -1.83
N PRO A 346 -4.21 -9.59 -0.70
CA PRO A 346 -3.04 -9.64 0.18
C PRO A 346 -1.76 -10.17 -0.47
N ALA A 347 -1.87 -11.13 -1.40
CA ALA A 347 -0.70 -11.75 -2.05
C ALA A 347 0.09 -10.74 -2.89
N VAL A 348 -0.60 -9.94 -3.71
CA VAL A 348 0.01 -8.92 -4.56
C VAL A 348 0.58 -7.79 -3.71
N ALA A 349 -0.15 -7.35 -2.69
CA ALA A 349 0.34 -6.36 -1.73
C ALA A 349 1.61 -6.83 -1.01
N HIS A 350 1.71 -8.13 -0.70
CA HIS A 350 2.87 -8.68 -0.01
C HIS A 350 4.10 -8.70 -0.91
N GLN A 351 3.98 -9.18 -2.14
CA GLN A 351 5.07 -9.17 -3.12
C GLN A 351 5.59 -7.74 -3.34
N TRP A 352 4.69 -6.78 -3.54
CA TRP A 352 5.07 -5.39 -3.69
C TRP A 352 5.75 -4.81 -2.46
N SER A 353 5.26 -5.11 -1.25
CA SER A 353 5.91 -4.62 -0.02
C SER A 353 7.35 -5.14 0.13
N GLN A 354 7.61 -6.39 -0.28
CA GLN A 354 8.95 -6.99 -0.26
C GLN A 354 9.86 -6.30 -1.28
N MET A 355 9.33 -6.01 -2.47
CA MET A 355 10.06 -5.24 -3.49
C MET A 355 10.37 -3.81 -3.00
N ILE A 356 9.42 -3.10 -2.39
CA ILE A 356 9.65 -1.76 -1.80
C ILE A 356 10.68 -1.82 -0.68
N ALA A 357 10.71 -2.90 0.11
CA ALA A 357 11.73 -3.15 1.12
C ALA A 357 13.11 -3.51 0.53
N GLY A 358 13.26 -3.57 -0.79
CA GLY A 358 14.52 -3.85 -1.48
C GLY A 358 14.93 -5.33 -1.44
N LYS A 359 13.99 -6.25 -1.19
CA LYS A 359 14.29 -7.69 -1.21
C LYS A 359 14.58 -8.13 -2.65
N ALA A 360 15.83 -8.50 -2.90
CA ALA A 360 16.28 -8.97 -4.20
C ALA A 360 15.47 -10.16 -4.72
N ALA A 361 15.35 -10.28 -6.04
CA ALA A 361 14.63 -11.33 -6.76
C ALA A 361 13.10 -11.37 -6.55
N ILE A 362 12.52 -10.44 -5.79
CA ILE A 362 11.06 -10.28 -5.72
C ILE A 362 10.60 -9.25 -6.75
N SER A 363 9.63 -9.64 -7.56
CA SER A 363 8.98 -8.75 -8.51
C SER A 363 7.61 -8.30 -8.02
N ALA A 364 7.15 -7.17 -8.54
CA ALA A 364 5.77 -6.74 -8.46
C ALA A 364 5.17 -6.54 -9.86
N PRO A 365 3.89 -6.85 -10.09
CA PRO A 365 3.20 -6.48 -11.31
C PRO A 365 3.32 -4.99 -11.57
N SER A 366 3.53 -4.60 -12.83
CA SER A 366 3.68 -3.20 -13.21
C SER A 366 3.14 -2.92 -14.59
N LEU A 367 2.71 -1.68 -14.76
CA LEU A 367 2.28 -1.06 -15.99
C LEU A 367 3.33 -0.04 -16.42
N LEU A 368 3.57 0.03 -17.72
CA LEU A 368 4.49 0.98 -18.33
C LEU A 368 3.70 1.94 -19.20
N PHE A 369 3.47 3.14 -18.68
CA PHE A 369 2.77 4.22 -19.38
C PHE A 369 3.74 4.86 -20.37
N SER A 370 3.63 4.50 -21.65
CA SER A 370 4.48 5.04 -22.70
C SER A 370 4.28 6.53 -22.88
N SER A 371 5.38 7.27 -23.01
CA SER A 371 5.34 8.68 -23.41
C SER A 371 5.04 8.76 -24.91
N VAL A 372 4.07 9.59 -25.30
CA VAL A 372 3.55 9.68 -26.68
C VAL A 372 4.63 10.09 -27.71
N ASN A 373 5.76 10.66 -27.27
CA ASN A 373 6.85 11.13 -28.13
C ASN A 373 7.69 10.04 -28.84
N SER A 374 7.29 8.77 -28.82
CA SER A 374 8.11 7.67 -29.41
C SER A 374 7.44 6.84 -30.51
N GLN A 375 6.22 7.18 -30.95
CA GLN A 375 5.51 6.41 -31.99
C GLN A 375 5.29 7.10 -33.35
N SER A 376 5.91 8.24 -33.63
CA SER A 376 5.76 8.95 -34.91
C SER A 376 6.88 8.70 -35.95
N SER A 377 7.69 7.64 -35.82
CA SER A 377 8.78 7.37 -36.78
C SER A 377 8.64 6.08 -37.62
N SER A 378 7.68 5.19 -37.35
CA SER A 378 7.60 3.89 -38.06
C SER A 378 6.40 3.69 -38.98
N ALA A 379 5.50 4.66 -39.14
CA ALA A 379 4.31 4.54 -40.01
C ALA A 379 4.38 5.35 -41.33
N GLY A 380 5.55 5.86 -41.71
CA GLY A 380 5.70 6.82 -42.80
C GLY A 380 6.61 6.39 -43.96
N LEU A 381 6.72 5.10 -44.30
CA LEU A 381 7.39 4.67 -45.54
C LEU A 381 6.80 3.35 -46.03
N LYS A 382 5.64 3.42 -46.70
CA LYS A 382 5.18 2.43 -47.68
C LYS A 382 3.94 2.92 -48.43
N GLN A 383 4.10 3.95 -49.27
CA GLN A 383 3.30 4.11 -50.50
C GLN A 383 4.10 4.95 -51.50
N LYS A 384 4.81 4.27 -52.41
CA LYS A 384 5.12 4.72 -53.78
C LYS A 384 5.70 3.55 -54.55
N SER A 385 4.85 2.86 -55.30
CA SER A 385 5.13 2.26 -56.61
C SER A 385 3.79 2.02 -57.28
#